data_AF-A0A421D027-F1
#
_entry.id   AF-A0A421D027-F1
#
_cell.length_a   1.000
_cell.length_b   1.000
_cell.length_c   1.000
_cell.angle_alpha   90.00
_cell.angle_beta   90.00
_cell.angle_gamma   90.00
#
_symmetry.space_group_name_H-M   'P 1'
#
loop_
_entity.id
_entity.type
_entity.pdbx_description
1 polymer ?
#
loop_
_entity_poly.entity_id
_entity_poly.type
_entity_poly.pdbx_seq_one_letter_code
_entity_poly.pdbx_strand_id
1 'polypeptide(L)'
;MSEEKCQRAEDSRTIHKDLTLAMIRNAKAEVIIQLEHAYQRPNEDPREFDAYLHTLEQQLAALRALSELFSKGGESACREEERALVFFANLLPELRLRIQELFIELPDTRDRMVTVATRCHSLLRMRESRLKREEARRSREGKHSKPKGRRRNADSDTKNRRNRKRNRNCTVKHGHPLKCYSCGSEEHLADRCI
;
A
#
# COMPACT_ATOMS: atom_id res chain seq x y z
N MET A 1 54.76 -30.88 26.91
CA MET A 1 53.46 -31.47 26.51
C MET A 1 52.25 -30.61 26.85
N SER A 2 52.32 -29.66 27.81
CA SER A 2 51.17 -28.82 28.19
C SER A 2 51.01 -27.53 27.36
N GLU A 3 52.09 -26.95 26.86
CA GLU A 3 52.06 -25.67 26.13
C GLU A 3 51.50 -25.80 24.69
N GLU A 4 51.86 -26.86 23.96
CA GLU A 4 51.33 -27.10 22.60
C GLU A 4 49.80 -27.32 22.57
N LYS A 5 49.22 -27.87 23.66
CA LYS A 5 47.77 -28.05 23.78
C LYS A 5 47.05 -26.71 24.03
N CYS A 6 47.69 -25.80 24.76
CA CYS A 6 47.17 -24.45 24.99
C CYS A 6 47.20 -23.62 23.70
N GLN A 7 48.32 -23.66 22.97
CA GLN A 7 48.48 -22.91 21.72
C GLN A 7 47.45 -23.34 20.65
N ARG A 8 47.25 -24.66 20.46
CA ARG A 8 46.24 -25.19 19.51
C ARG A 8 44.81 -24.80 19.89
N ALA A 9 44.50 -24.66 21.17
CA ALA A 9 43.18 -24.24 21.63
C ALA A 9 42.95 -22.74 21.40
N GLU A 10 43.98 -21.91 21.53
CA GLU A 10 43.93 -20.49 21.20
C GLU A 10 43.81 -20.28 19.68
N ASP A 11 44.59 -21.01 18.88
CA ASP A 11 44.53 -20.98 17.41
C ASP A 11 43.16 -21.45 16.89
N SER A 12 42.55 -22.46 17.51
CA SER A 12 41.20 -22.90 17.16
C SER A 12 40.14 -21.84 17.48
N ARG A 13 40.30 -21.11 18.59
CA ARG A 13 39.39 -20.02 18.97
C ARG A 13 39.53 -18.81 18.07
N THR A 14 40.73 -18.46 17.62
CA THR A 14 40.94 -17.37 16.66
C THR A 14 40.34 -17.71 15.31
N ILE A 15 40.61 -18.92 14.78
CA ILE A 15 40.01 -19.38 13.51
C ILE A 15 38.48 -19.35 13.56
N HIS A 16 37.88 -19.79 14.66
CA HIS A 16 36.42 -19.76 14.81
C HIS A 16 35.86 -18.33 14.85
N LYS A 17 36.54 -17.41 15.56
CA LYS A 17 36.17 -15.98 15.57
C LYS A 17 36.25 -15.37 14.18
N ASP A 18 37.33 -15.63 13.46
CA ASP A 18 37.54 -15.08 12.12
C ASP A 18 36.51 -15.60 11.11
N LEU A 19 36.20 -16.90 11.15
CA LEU A 19 35.14 -17.49 10.34
C LEU A 19 33.78 -16.86 10.65
N THR A 20 33.46 -16.69 11.94
CA THR A 20 32.19 -16.10 12.38
C THR A 20 32.08 -14.64 11.92
N LEU A 21 33.16 -13.87 12.05
CA LEU A 21 33.23 -12.50 11.54
C LEU A 21 33.05 -12.43 10.01
N ALA A 22 33.66 -13.36 9.26
CA ALA A 22 33.49 -13.44 7.82
C ALA A 22 32.02 -13.72 7.43
N MET A 23 31.35 -14.63 8.13
CA MET A 23 29.92 -14.91 7.91
C MET A 23 29.05 -13.68 8.20
N ILE A 24 29.30 -12.97 9.31
CA ILE A 24 28.58 -11.73 9.66
C ILE A 24 28.80 -10.65 8.59
N ARG A 25 30.04 -10.48 8.10
CA ARG A 25 30.36 -9.52 7.04
C ARG A 25 29.63 -9.84 5.74
N ASN A 26 29.58 -11.11 5.34
CA ASN A 26 28.86 -11.53 4.14
C ASN A 26 27.35 -11.30 4.27
N ALA A 27 26.74 -11.68 5.40
CA ALA A 27 25.33 -11.43 5.66
C ALA A 27 25.00 -9.92 5.66
N LYS A 28 25.89 -9.10 6.23
CA LYS A 28 25.74 -7.64 6.22
C LYS A 28 25.77 -7.07 4.79
N ALA A 29 26.71 -7.54 3.96
CA ALA A 29 26.79 -7.12 2.57
C ALA A 29 25.50 -7.45 1.79
N GLU A 30 24.93 -8.63 2.01
CA GLU A 30 23.68 -9.04 1.38
C GLU A 30 22.51 -8.13 1.76
N VAL A 31 22.35 -7.81 3.05
CA VAL A 31 21.28 -6.90 3.52
C VAL A 31 21.48 -5.48 2.98
N ILE A 32 22.73 -5.00 2.84
CA ILE A 32 23.02 -3.69 2.22
C ILE A 32 22.58 -3.69 0.76
N ILE A 33 22.91 -4.73 -0.01
CA ILE A 33 22.49 -4.87 -1.40
C ILE A 33 20.96 -4.86 -1.49
N GLN A 34 20.27 -5.56 -0.59
CA GLN A 34 18.80 -5.56 -0.55
C GLN A 34 18.22 -4.17 -0.25
N LEU A 35 18.86 -3.37 0.61
CA LEU A 35 18.48 -1.99 0.89
C LEU A 35 18.71 -1.06 -0.31
N GLU A 36 19.86 -1.18 -0.99
CA GLU A 36 20.19 -0.36 -2.16
C GLU A 36 19.23 -0.62 -3.34
N HIS A 37 18.71 -1.84 -3.43
CA HIS A 37 17.73 -2.24 -4.45
C HIS A 37 16.28 -2.23 -3.95
N ALA A 38 16.02 -1.74 -2.74
CA ALA A 38 14.67 -1.67 -2.20
C ALA A 38 13.90 -0.49 -2.81
N TYR A 39 13.07 -0.79 -3.80
CA TYR A 39 12.13 0.16 -4.40
C TYR A 39 10.70 -0.32 -4.20
N GLN A 40 9.78 0.64 -4.01
CA GLN A 40 8.35 0.34 -3.92
C GLN A 40 7.88 -0.33 -5.21
N ARG A 41 7.23 -1.50 -5.08
CA ARG A 41 6.72 -2.25 -6.22
C ARG A 41 5.42 -1.62 -6.77
N PRO A 42 5.11 -1.83 -8.06
CA PRO A 42 3.83 -1.40 -8.60
C PRO A 42 2.67 -2.07 -7.84
N ASN A 43 1.77 -1.25 -7.28
CA ASN A 43 0.63 -1.66 -6.45
C ASN A 43 0.93 -2.05 -4.99
N GLU A 44 2.17 -1.94 -4.54
CA GLU A 44 2.50 -2.11 -3.12
C GLU A 44 2.06 -0.89 -2.30
N ASP A 45 1.47 -1.12 -1.12
CA ASP A 45 1.11 -0.02 -0.25
C ASP A 45 2.37 0.62 0.37
N PRO A 46 2.47 1.96 0.45
CA PRO A 46 3.61 2.61 1.09
C PRO A 46 3.92 2.14 2.51
N ARG A 47 2.91 1.65 3.27
CA ARG A 47 3.09 1.08 4.62
C ARG A 47 3.73 -0.30 4.60
N GLU A 48 3.37 -1.11 3.60
CA GLU A 48 3.96 -2.44 3.43
C GLU A 48 5.42 -2.31 3.01
N PHE A 49 5.70 -1.39 2.08
CA PHE A 49 7.06 -1.04 1.69
C PHE A 49 7.87 -0.49 2.86
N ASP A 50 7.27 0.38 3.68
CA ASP A 50 7.89 0.89 4.90
C ASP A 50 8.23 -0.22 5.89
N ALA A 51 7.31 -1.16 6.12
CA ALA A 51 7.54 -2.32 6.98
C ALA A 51 8.71 -3.17 6.45
N TYR A 52 8.77 -3.41 5.13
CA TYR A 52 9.89 -4.13 4.51
C TYR A 52 11.23 -3.43 4.76
N LEU A 53 11.32 -2.12 4.49
CA LEU A 53 12.53 -1.35 4.79
C LEU A 53 12.90 -1.40 6.27
N HIS A 54 11.91 -1.34 7.16
CA HIS A 54 12.15 -1.45 8.60
C HIS A 54 12.74 -2.82 8.98
N THR A 55 12.26 -3.92 8.38
CA THR A 55 12.83 -5.25 8.63
C THR A 55 14.30 -5.36 8.20
N LEU A 56 14.66 -4.78 7.05
CA LEU A 56 16.05 -4.77 6.59
C LEU A 56 16.95 -3.93 7.50
N GLU A 57 16.48 -2.76 7.94
CA GLU A 57 17.19 -1.93 8.92
C GLU A 57 17.40 -2.66 10.25
N GLN A 58 16.39 -3.38 10.75
CA GLN A 58 16.50 -4.18 11.97
C GLN A 58 17.52 -5.32 11.81
N GLN A 59 17.51 -6.04 10.69
CA GLN A 59 18.49 -7.08 10.39
C GLN A 59 19.91 -6.50 10.35
N LEU A 60 20.08 -5.35 9.70
CA LEU A 60 21.36 -4.69 9.60
C LEU A 60 21.86 -4.18 10.97
N ALA A 61 20.96 -3.67 11.82
CA ALA A 61 21.27 -3.29 13.19
C ALA A 61 21.69 -4.51 14.04
N ALA A 62 20.99 -5.63 13.92
CA ALA A 62 21.34 -6.87 14.61
C ALA A 62 22.73 -7.39 14.17
N LEU A 63 23.03 -7.36 12.88
CA LEU A 63 24.35 -7.76 12.34
C LEU A 63 25.47 -6.80 12.77
N ARG A 64 25.18 -5.49 12.88
CA ARG A 64 26.12 -4.51 13.45
C ARG A 64 26.42 -4.82 14.92
N ALA A 65 25.39 -5.05 15.73
CA ALA A 65 25.56 -5.42 17.14
C ALA A 65 26.40 -6.69 17.31
N LEU A 66 26.15 -7.72 16.48
CA LEU A 66 26.98 -8.93 16.47
C LEU A 66 28.43 -8.63 16.09
N SER A 67 28.68 -7.76 15.10
CA SER A 67 30.04 -7.35 14.72
C SER A 67 30.74 -6.54 15.81
N GLU A 68 30.01 -5.70 16.55
CA GLU A 68 30.52 -4.87 17.64
C GLU A 68 30.93 -5.70 18.87
N LEU A 69 30.27 -6.83 19.14
CA LEU A 69 30.71 -7.79 20.16
C LEU A 69 32.14 -8.31 19.90
N PHE A 70 32.59 -8.27 18.64
CA PHE A 70 33.92 -8.69 18.22
C PHE A 70 34.83 -7.52 17.81
N SER A 71 34.36 -6.27 17.82
CA SER A 71 35.13 -5.10 17.40
C SER A 71 34.73 -3.85 18.18
N LYS A 72 35.71 -3.21 18.83
CA LYS A 72 35.54 -1.91 19.50
C LYS A 72 35.44 -0.80 18.46
N GLY A 73 34.25 -0.53 17.94
CA GLY A 73 34.04 0.57 17.00
C GLY A 73 32.57 0.84 16.83
N GLY A 74 32.09 1.87 17.51
CA GLY A 74 30.68 2.25 17.54
C GLY A 74 30.29 3.26 16.47
N GLU A 75 28.99 3.22 16.22
CA GLU A 75 28.09 4.28 15.75
C GLU A 75 28.10 4.66 14.25
N SER A 76 26.92 4.50 13.66
CA SER A 76 26.26 5.63 13.01
C SER A 76 24.74 5.41 13.08
N ALA A 77 24.07 6.23 13.89
CA ALA A 77 22.62 6.37 13.87
C ALA A 77 22.27 7.29 12.70
N CYS A 78 21.62 6.76 11.66
CA CYS A 78 21.05 7.60 10.60
C CYS A 78 20.01 8.54 11.23
N ARG A 79 20.07 9.83 10.90
CA ARG A 79 19.09 10.81 11.39
C ARG A 79 17.72 10.51 10.77
N GLU A 80 16.63 10.74 11.52
CA GLU A 80 15.26 10.49 11.03
C GLU A 80 14.92 11.22 9.73
N GLU A 81 15.49 12.41 9.54
CA GLU A 81 15.37 13.18 8.29
C GLU A 81 15.97 12.43 7.09
N GLU A 82 17.14 11.83 7.25
CA GLU A 82 17.79 11.03 6.22
C GLU A 82 16.94 9.80 5.89
N ARG A 83 16.35 9.16 6.91
CA ARG A 83 15.44 8.02 6.73
C ARG A 83 14.18 8.41 5.96
N ALA A 84 13.63 9.59 6.23
CA ALA A 84 12.48 10.13 5.50
C ALA A 84 12.81 10.39 4.02
N LEU A 85 13.98 10.96 3.74
CA LEU A 85 14.45 11.24 2.38
C LEU A 85 14.77 9.96 1.60
N VAL A 86 15.42 8.98 2.23
CA VAL A 86 15.69 7.67 1.60
C VAL A 86 14.37 6.96 1.29
N PHE A 87 13.43 6.96 2.23
CA PHE A 87 12.09 6.41 1.98
C PHE A 87 11.44 7.10 0.79
N PHE A 88 11.43 8.44 0.76
CA PHE A 88 10.86 9.20 -0.35
C PHE A 88 11.54 8.88 -1.69
N ALA A 89 12.86 8.81 -1.73
CA ALA A 89 13.62 8.52 -2.96
C ALA A 89 13.26 7.14 -3.55
N ASN A 90 12.96 6.17 -2.69
CA ASN A 90 12.65 4.79 -3.07
C ASN A 90 11.16 4.55 -3.39
N LEU A 91 10.30 5.56 -3.25
CA LEU A 91 8.89 5.49 -3.66
C LEU A 91 8.75 5.47 -5.19
N LEU A 92 7.59 4.97 -5.65
CA LEU A 92 7.21 5.02 -7.06
C LEU A 92 7.30 6.46 -7.62
N PRO A 93 7.84 6.66 -8.84
CA PRO A 93 8.00 8.00 -9.43
C PRO A 93 6.69 8.81 -9.48
N GLU A 94 5.58 8.18 -9.82
CA GLU A 94 4.25 8.81 -9.87
C GLU A 94 3.81 9.31 -8.49
N LEU A 95 4.12 8.55 -7.44
CA LEU A 95 3.79 8.90 -6.07
C LEU A 95 4.66 10.06 -5.58
N ARG A 96 5.96 10.06 -5.92
CA ARG A 96 6.88 11.16 -5.61
C ARG A 96 6.42 12.48 -6.22
N LEU A 97 6.08 12.46 -7.52
CA LEU A 97 5.53 13.64 -8.21
C LEU A 97 4.26 14.14 -7.52
N ARG A 98 3.36 13.22 -7.16
CA ARG A 98 2.10 13.62 -6.51
C ARG A 98 2.31 14.24 -5.13
N ILE A 99 3.29 13.75 -4.37
CA ILE A 99 3.66 14.34 -3.08
C ILE A 99 4.24 15.74 -3.30
N GLN A 100 5.15 15.92 -4.25
CA GLN A 100 5.74 17.23 -4.58
C GLN A 100 4.71 18.24 -5.08
N GLU A 101 3.67 17.80 -5.80
CA GLU A 101 2.57 18.67 -6.24
C GLU A 101 1.71 19.18 -5.08
N LEU A 102 1.55 18.37 -4.02
CA LEU A 102 0.62 18.65 -2.93
C LEU A 102 1.30 19.31 -1.72
N PHE A 103 2.62 19.17 -1.58
CA PHE A 103 3.38 19.63 -0.44
C PHE A 103 4.52 20.55 -0.88
N ILE A 104 4.56 21.75 -0.31
CA ILE A 104 5.63 22.73 -0.53
C ILE A 104 6.91 22.28 0.19
N GLU A 105 6.76 21.71 1.39
CA GLU A 105 7.84 21.18 2.22
C GLU A 105 7.62 19.68 2.45
N LEU A 106 8.70 18.91 2.30
CA LEU A 106 8.67 17.47 2.52
C LEU A 106 8.68 17.19 4.04
N PRO A 107 7.94 16.17 4.50
CA PRO A 107 7.98 15.80 5.92
C PRO A 107 9.36 15.36 6.40
N ASP A 108 9.78 15.89 7.55
CA ASP A 108 11.11 15.63 8.16
C ASP A 108 11.24 14.27 8.86
N THR A 109 10.12 13.55 9.03
CA THR A 109 10.09 12.27 9.73
C THR A 109 9.53 11.20 8.81
N ARG A 110 10.10 10.00 8.90
CA ARG A 110 9.70 8.87 8.06
C ARG A 110 8.22 8.54 8.24
N ASP A 111 7.72 8.51 9.47
CA ASP A 111 6.30 8.20 9.75
C ASP A 111 5.32 9.20 9.10
N ARG A 112 5.67 10.49 9.12
CA ARG A 112 4.86 11.52 8.44
C ARG A 112 4.94 11.34 6.93
N MET A 113 6.12 11.05 6.38
CA MET A 113 6.30 10.76 4.96
C MET A 113 5.47 9.55 4.51
N VAL A 114 5.47 8.46 5.29
CA VAL A 114 4.66 7.27 5.04
C VAL A 114 3.18 7.63 5.05
N THR A 115 2.72 8.40 6.04
CA THR A 115 1.32 8.83 6.14
C THR A 115 0.88 9.64 4.91
N VAL A 116 1.73 10.59 4.48
CA VAL A 116 1.51 11.39 3.27
C VAL A 116 1.50 10.51 2.02
N ALA A 117 2.45 9.59 1.90
CA ALA A 117 2.56 8.66 0.79
C ALA A 117 1.33 7.75 0.70
N THR A 118 0.86 7.15 1.80
CA THR A 118 -0.36 6.33 1.81
C THR A 118 -1.59 7.12 1.37
N ARG A 119 -1.73 8.37 1.84
CA ARG A 119 -2.84 9.23 1.42
C ARG A 119 -2.79 9.52 -0.07
N CYS A 120 -1.61 9.86 -0.61
CA CYS A 120 -1.43 10.10 -2.04
C CYS A 120 -1.68 8.83 -2.87
N HIS A 121 -1.21 7.68 -2.41
CA HIS A 121 -1.44 6.38 -3.05
C HIS A 121 -2.95 6.07 -3.15
N SER A 122 -3.70 6.29 -2.07
CA SER A 122 -5.15 6.11 -2.06
C SER A 122 -5.87 7.04 -3.06
N LEU A 123 -5.43 8.30 -3.16
CA LEU A 123 -5.98 9.26 -4.13
C LEU A 123 -5.70 8.84 -5.58
N LEU A 124 -4.51 8.34 -5.87
CA LEU A 124 -4.15 7.82 -7.21
C LEU A 124 -5.04 6.62 -7.57
N ARG A 125 -5.22 5.67 -6.65
CA ARG A 125 -6.08 4.49 -6.85
C ARG A 125 -7.55 4.85 -7.07
N MET A 126 -8.06 5.84 -6.36
CA MET A 126 -9.42 6.35 -6.58
C MET A 126 -9.56 7.00 -7.95
N ARG A 127 -8.57 7.79 -8.38
CA ARG A 127 -8.55 8.42 -9.70
C ARG A 127 -8.50 7.39 -10.82
N GLU A 128 -7.62 6.40 -10.74
CA GLU A 128 -7.55 5.28 -11.68
C GLU A 128 -8.88 4.53 -11.78
N SER A 129 -9.50 4.23 -10.63
CA SER A 129 -10.78 3.53 -10.58
C SER A 129 -11.90 4.35 -11.22
N ARG A 130 -11.91 5.68 -11.02
CA ARG A 130 -12.87 6.59 -11.64
C ARG A 130 -12.68 6.63 -13.16
N LEU A 131 -11.45 6.74 -13.64
CA LEU A 131 -11.14 6.75 -15.07
C LEU A 131 -11.57 5.45 -15.75
N LYS A 132 -11.27 4.29 -15.15
CA LYS A 132 -11.73 2.98 -15.65
C LYS A 132 -13.25 2.88 -15.74
N ARG A 133 -13.99 3.42 -14.76
CA ARG A 133 -15.47 3.44 -14.78
C ARG A 133 -16.02 4.36 -15.86
N GLU A 134 -15.38 5.51 -16.08
CA GLU A 134 -15.80 6.46 -17.11
C GLU A 134 -15.53 5.92 -18.52
N GLU A 135 -14.38 5.31 -18.73
CA GLU A 135 -14.05 4.62 -19.98
C GLU A 135 -15.05 3.50 -20.28
N ALA A 136 -15.38 2.67 -19.27
CA ALA A 136 -16.40 1.63 -19.42
C ALA A 136 -17.80 2.18 -19.75
N ARG A 137 -18.14 3.40 -19.32
CA ARG A 137 -19.39 4.08 -19.71
C ARG A 137 -19.33 4.52 -21.17
N ARG A 138 -18.25 5.18 -21.60
CA ARG A 138 -18.05 5.62 -22.99
C ARG A 138 -18.08 4.44 -23.97
N SER A 139 -17.47 3.31 -23.61
CA SER A 139 -17.51 2.09 -24.44
C SER A 139 -18.90 1.46 -24.55
N ARG A 140 -19.82 1.72 -23.61
CA ARG A 140 -21.22 1.26 -23.67
C ARG A 140 -22.10 2.21 -24.49
N GLU A 141 -21.84 3.51 -24.42
CA GLU A 141 -22.58 4.53 -25.19
C GLU A 141 -22.35 4.38 -26.70
N GLY A 142 -21.16 3.93 -27.13
CA GLY A 142 -20.88 3.63 -28.54
C GLY A 142 -21.59 2.39 -29.12
N LYS A 143 -22.26 1.56 -28.30
CA LYS A 143 -22.93 0.31 -28.76
C LYS A 143 -24.45 0.41 -28.88
N HIS A 144 -25.06 1.58 -28.68
CA HIS A 144 -26.51 1.77 -28.75
C HIS A 144 -27.04 2.46 -30.02
N SER A 145 -26.22 2.71 -31.04
CA SER A 145 -26.67 3.13 -32.37
C SER A 145 -27.11 1.94 -33.24
N LYS A 146 -28.17 1.23 -32.84
CA LYS A 146 -29.03 0.52 -33.79
C LYS A 146 -30.50 0.85 -33.48
N PRO A 147 -31.20 1.62 -34.33
CA PRO A 147 -32.63 1.75 -34.20
C PRO A 147 -33.23 0.38 -34.56
N LYS A 148 -33.64 -0.40 -33.56
CA LYS A 148 -34.49 -1.56 -33.82
C LYS A 148 -35.81 -1.03 -34.39
N GLY A 149 -35.96 -1.20 -35.71
CA GLY A 149 -37.16 -0.83 -36.44
C GLY A 149 -38.41 -1.34 -35.75
N ARG A 150 -39.32 -0.42 -35.44
CA ARG A 150 -40.70 -0.73 -35.08
C ARG A 150 -41.36 -1.35 -36.31
N ARG A 151 -41.44 -2.68 -36.37
CA ARG A 151 -42.52 -3.34 -37.13
C ARG A 151 -43.72 -3.43 -36.21
N ARG A 152 -44.68 -2.54 -36.46
CA ARG A 152 -46.06 -2.67 -35.98
C ARG A 152 -46.60 -3.95 -36.59
N ASN A 153 -47.17 -4.83 -35.77
CA ASN A 153 -48.32 -5.64 -36.15
C ASN A 153 -49.18 -5.77 -34.89
N ALA A 154 -50.43 -5.34 -35.05
CA ALA A 154 -51.51 -5.48 -34.11
C ALA A 154 -51.91 -6.96 -33.96
N ASP A 155 -52.80 -7.19 -33.00
CA ASP A 155 -53.52 -8.44 -32.71
C ASP A 155 -52.84 -9.42 -31.74
N SER A 156 -53.07 -9.18 -30.46
CA SER A 156 -53.69 -10.19 -29.58
C SER A 156 -54.26 -9.48 -28.37
N ASP A 157 -55.56 -9.31 -28.44
CA ASP A 157 -56.40 -8.81 -27.38
C ASP A 157 -56.41 -9.80 -26.20
N THR A 158 -56.64 -9.24 -25.02
CA THR A 158 -56.94 -9.87 -23.73
C THR A 158 -55.80 -10.36 -22.81
N LYS A 159 -55.89 -9.86 -21.57
CA LYS A 159 -55.27 -10.29 -20.30
C LYS A 159 -53.87 -9.75 -19.95
N ASN A 160 -53.79 -8.45 -19.61
CA ASN A 160 -53.28 -8.06 -18.28
C ASN A 160 -53.62 -6.60 -17.89
N ARG A 161 -54.91 -6.26 -17.91
CA ARG A 161 -55.43 -5.10 -17.16
C ARG A 161 -55.38 -5.45 -15.66
N ARG A 162 -54.27 -5.19 -14.96
CA ARG A 162 -54.25 -4.96 -13.49
C ARG A 162 -52.92 -4.56 -12.83
N ASN A 163 -51.81 -4.30 -13.55
CA ASN A 163 -50.53 -4.01 -12.89
C ASN A 163 -49.90 -2.63 -13.16
N ARG A 164 -50.69 -1.62 -13.55
CA ARG A 164 -50.17 -0.28 -13.91
C ARG A 164 -50.42 0.82 -12.87
N LYS A 165 -50.66 0.48 -11.60
CA LYS A 165 -50.93 1.46 -10.53
C LYS A 165 -50.19 1.23 -9.20
N ARG A 166 -49.03 0.58 -9.22
CA ARG A 166 -48.10 0.50 -8.06
C ARG A 166 -46.64 0.62 -8.50
N ASN A 167 -46.30 1.71 -9.18
CA ASN A 167 -44.90 2.08 -9.42
C ASN A 167 -44.52 3.24 -8.49
N ARG A 168 -44.49 2.99 -7.18
CA ARG A 168 -43.95 3.96 -6.22
C ARG A 168 -42.99 3.44 -5.15
N ASN A 169 -43.00 2.16 -4.77
CA ASN A 169 -42.05 1.65 -3.78
C ASN A 169 -41.51 0.27 -4.20
N CYS A 170 -40.41 0.25 -4.96
CA CYS A 170 -39.64 -0.98 -5.14
C CYS A 170 -38.51 -0.98 -4.11
N THR A 171 -38.82 -1.64 -3.01
CA THR A 171 -37.92 -2.21 -2.01
C THR A 171 -36.72 -2.89 -2.66
N VAL A 172 -35.53 -2.38 -2.36
CA VAL A 172 -34.28 -3.14 -2.52
C VAL A 172 -34.35 -4.34 -1.59
N LYS A 173 -34.10 -5.52 -2.17
CA LYS A 173 -33.90 -6.78 -1.49
C LYS A 173 -32.75 -6.63 -0.48
N HIS A 174 -33.05 -6.29 0.78
CA HIS A 174 -32.36 -6.65 2.03
C HIS A 174 -33.14 -5.93 3.14
N GLY A 175 -33.80 -6.70 4.02
CA GLY A 175 -34.89 -6.27 4.89
C GLY A 175 -34.54 -5.34 6.07
N HIS A 176 -34.01 -4.15 5.80
CA HIS A 176 -33.95 -3.08 6.78
C HIS A 176 -34.63 -1.82 6.22
N PRO A 177 -35.56 -1.19 6.96
CA PRO A 177 -36.11 0.10 6.55
C PRO A 177 -34.95 1.10 6.47
N LEU A 178 -34.82 1.76 5.31
CA LEU A 178 -33.83 2.81 5.10
C LEU A 178 -34.16 3.98 6.03
N LYS A 179 -33.46 4.06 7.16
CA LYS A 179 -33.54 5.19 8.09
C LYS A 179 -32.69 6.34 7.56
N CYS A 180 -33.15 7.57 7.72
CA CYS A 180 -32.34 8.76 7.59
C CYS A 180 -31.11 8.61 8.49
N TYR A 181 -29.90 8.57 7.93
CA TYR A 181 -28.69 8.43 8.74
C TYR A 181 -28.36 9.71 9.55
N SER A 182 -29.05 10.82 9.26
CA SER A 182 -28.88 12.09 9.98
C SER A 182 -29.74 12.16 11.26
N CYS A 183 -31.00 11.69 11.22
CA CYS A 183 -31.93 11.80 12.36
C CYS A 183 -32.56 10.47 12.81
N GLY A 184 -32.26 9.37 12.13
CA GLY A 184 -32.81 8.04 12.43
C GLY A 184 -34.26 7.81 11.99
N SER A 185 -34.93 8.79 11.36
CA SER A 185 -36.31 8.68 10.92
C SER A 185 -36.50 7.66 9.79
N GLU A 186 -37.57 6.87 9.85
CA GLU A 186 -37.99 5.94 8.78
C GLU A 186 -38.88 6.61 7.72
N GLU A 187 -39.30 7.86 7.95
CA GLU A 187 -40.26 8.57 7.09
C GLU A 187 -39.59 9.29 5.91
N HIS A 188 -38.29 9.59 6.03
CA HIS A 188 -37.54 10.31 5.00
C HIS A 188 -36.09 9.81 4.90
N LEU A 189 -35.43 10.16 3.79
CA LEU A 189 -33.99 9.95 3.57
C LEU A 189 -33.22 11.25 3.84
N ALA A 190 -31.91 11.16 4.03
CA ALA A 190 -31.07 12.27 4.50
C ALA A 190 -31.07 13.51 3.61
N ASP A 191 -31.39 13.36 2.32
CA ASP A 191 -31.58 14.46 1.36
C ASP A 191 -32.83 15.32 1.65
N ARG A 192 -33.69 14.88 2.58
CA ARG A 192 -34.92 15.56 2.99
C ARG A 192 -35.03 15.78 4.50
N CYS A 193 -33.92 15.66 5.23
CA CYS A 193 -33.88 15.95 6.67
C CYS A 193 -33.88 17.48 6.87
N ILE A 194 -34.98 18.02 7.38
CA ILE A 194 -35.17 19.44 7.72
C ILE A 194 -34.96 19.62 9.22
#